data_AF-A0A7S1Z983-F1
#
_entry.id   AF-A0A7S1Z983-F1
#
_cell.length_a   1.000
_cell.length_b   1.000
_cell.length_c   1.000
_cell.angle_alpha   90.00
_cell.angle_beta   90.00
_cell.angle_gamma   90.00
#
_symmetry.space_group_name_H-M   'P 1'
#
loop_
_entity.id
_entity.type
_entity.pdbx_description
1 polymer ?
#
loop_
_entity_poly.entity_id
_entity_poly.type
_entity_poly.pdbx_seq_one_letter_code
_entity_poly.pdbx_strand_id
1 'polypeptide(L)'
;RQLGRDTVDEEYGRVTMSMDFREGGGGRKRLHKMCDLLEEYGVPYVVRELKISDYVFFVGDKLAPILIERKSVDDVANSLADGRWERQQRNMRKAQYVLGGGQDRRCQLCYLIEGDASQRMVHGGNVGRRSWNQTLEDVENAIESLPSKGFSVMRTKSIMGSMVLLSKIARDVSWKAKNGSIDATLTYENFLGQWRRCNDEVGDEPTLRRHQYPAAPIVDSTNIQFEHPTDSLDRNGITGDNDADVSANGNVPNEEEKECCTVAMDISPNRPAHVRAAGSDDAEELNKLSIADLKKKCKDRDEKQSGTKKELIARLLKPRKPEILITRSRRKQYVPKVPSCNAALMVALLLNHKPGIDGLSKEKLMMLAEETGVSKDPMGGNGGWYDGWAGMKDLLKGDPPLVFVDKRKYSLTTQPPGSAGIDIAKALHVLAHREELCKCGNYVGI
;
A
#
# COMPACT_ATOMS: atom_id res chain seq x y z
N ARG A 1 1.66 -6.41 18.19
CA ARG A 1 2.10 -7.68 18.81
C ARG A 1 3.62 -7.70 18.94
N GLN A 2 4.18 -6.74 19.69
CA GLN A 2 5.61 -6.75 20.02
C GLN A 2 5.89 -7.89 21.00
N LEU A 3 6.93 -8.68 20.73
CA LEU A 3 7.36 -9.79 21.57
C LEU A 3 8.54 -9.41 22.46
N GLY A 4 8.74 -10.17 23.53
CA GLY A 4 9.96 -10.14 24.32
C GLY A 4 11.16 -10.65 23.51
N ARG A 5 12.37 -10.30 23.95
CA ARG A 5 13.61 -10.62 23.22
C ARG A 5 13.82 -12.11 22.96
N ASP A 6 13.35 -12.96 23.88
CA ASP A 6 13.59 -14.40 23.88
C ASP A 6 12.31 -15.20 23.60
N THR A 7 11.27 -14.54 23.10
CA THR A 7 9.96 -15.16 22.81
C THR A 7 9.69 -15.21 21.31
N VAL A 8 8.98 -16.26 20.89
CA VAL A 8 8.47 -16.43 19.52
C VAL A 8 6.96 -16.62 19.53
N ASP A 9 6.31 -16.29 18.42
CA ASP A 9 4.88 -16.48 18.23
C ASP A 9 4.58 -17.88 17.69
N GLU A 10 3.98 -18.74 18.50
CA GLU A 10 3.64 -20.12 18.12
C GLU A 10 2.55 -20.18 17.04
N GLU A 11 1.53 -19.31 17.11
CA GLU A 11 0.44 -19.22 16.13
C GLU A 11 0.99 -18.84 14.75
N TYR A 12 2.04 -18.02 14.74
CA TYR A 12 2.76 -17.60 13.56
C TYR A 12 3.89 -18.55 13.16
N GLY A 13 3.72 -19.86 13.40
CA GLY A 13 4.66 -20.90 12.95
C GLY A 13 6.01 -20.84 13.67
N ARG A 14 6.04 -20.30 14.89
CA ARG A 14 7.26 -19.99 15.65
C ARG A 14 8.16 -19.00 14.91
N VAL A 15 7.59 -18.18 14.04
CA VAL A 15 8.32 -17.16 13.29
C VAL A 15 8.21 -15.81 13.97
N THR A 16 9.33 -15.10 14.06
CA THR A 16 9.39 -13.74 14.61
C THR A 16 10.34 -12.88 13.79
N MET A 17 9.84 -11.74 13.32
CA MET A 17 10.67 -10.77 12.61
C MET A 17 11.47 -9.93 13.62
N SER A 18 12.78 -9.84 13.44
CA SER A 18 13.59 -8.89 14.20
C SER A 18 13.97 -7.71 13.33
N MET A 19 13.76 -6.50 13.85
CA MET A 19 14.04 -5.22 13.20
C MET A 19 15.14 -4.48 13.96
N ASP A 20 16.08 -3.87 13.25
CA ASP A 20 17.15 -3.08 13.86
C ASP A 20 16.60 -1.83 14.56
N PHE A 21 17.08 -1.53 15.76
CA PHE A 21 16.62 -0.39 16.56
C PHE A 21 16.94 0.99 15.94
N ARG A 22 17.81 1.05 14.93
CA ARG A 22 18.13 2.27 14.18
C ARG A 22 17.19 2.47 12.98
N GLU A 23 16.31 1.52 12.70
CA GLU A 23 15.36 1.64 11.59
C GLU A 23 14.51 2.91 11.69
N GLY A 24 14.25 3.51 10.53
CA GLY A 24 13.58 4.81 10.46
C GLY A 24 14.31 5.94 11.19
N GLY A 25 15.62 5.77 11.45
CA GLY A 25 16.47 6.66 12.23
C GLY A 25 16.25 6.59 13.75
N GLY A 26 15.69 5.48 14.24
CA GLY A 26 15.56 5.12 15.64
C GLY A 26 14.21 5.44 16.28
N GLY A 27 14.03 5.00 17.54
CA GLY A 27 12.79 5.13 18.33
C GLY A 27 12.17 6.54 18.32
N ARG A 28 13.01 7.58 18.41
CA ARG A 28 12.58 8.98 18.43
C ARG A 28 12.12 9.52 17.07
N LYS A 29 12.35 8.79 15.98
CA LYS A 29 12.04 9.23 14.61
C LYS A 29 10.86 8.46 14.02
N ARG A 30 11.11 7.43 13.20
CA ARG A 30 10.04 6.73 12.47
C ARG A 30 9.83 5.28 12.91
N LEU A 31 10.69 4.75 13.77
CA LEU A 31 10.62 3.37 14.24
C LEU A 31 9.26 3.02 14.86
N HIS A 32 8.72 3.88 15.74
CA HIS A 32 7.40 3.64 16.36
C HIS A 32 6.30 3.50 15.31
N LYS A 33 6.34 4.29 14.22
CA LYS A 33 5.34 4.19 13.14
C LYS A 33 5.46 2.86 12.39
N MET A 34 6.69 2.37 12.21
CA MET A 34 6.95 1.08 11.58
C MET A 34 6.42 -0.05 12.47
N CYS A 35 6.67 0.03 13.79
CA CYS A 35 6.09 -0.85 14.78
C CYS A 35 4.56 -0.87 14.72
N ASP A 36 3.90 0.30 14.79
CA ASP A 36 2.44 0.42 14.74
C ASP A 36 1.85 -0.26 13.50
N LEU A 37 2.50 -0.09 12.34
CA LEU A 37 2.08 -0.74 11.09
C LEU A 37 2.24 -2.26 11.15
N LEU A 38 3.33 -2.78 11.71
CA LEU A 38 3.52 -4.22 11.88
C LEU A 38 2.49 -4.82 12.85
N GLU A 39 2.10 -4.07 13.89
CA GLU A 39 1.01 -4.46 14.78
C GLU A 39 -0.32 -4.52 14.03
N GLU A 40 -0.61 -3.51 13.22
CA GLU A 40 -1.82 -3.47 12.40
C GLU A 40 -1.87 -4.64 11.40
N TYR A 41 -0.72 -5.05 10.85
CA TYR A 41 -0.63 -6.20 9.93
C TYR A 41 -0.58 -7.56 10.62
N GLY A 42 -0.62 -7.60 11.96
CA GLY A 42 -0.57 -8.82 12.75
C GLY A 42 0.76 -9.56 12.62
N VAL A 43 1.86 -8.84 12.40
CA VAL A 43 3.21 -9.43 12.28
C VAL A 43 3.86 -9.46 13.66
N PRO A 44 4.28 -10.63 14.15
CA PRO A 44 5.05 -10.70 15.39
C PRO A 44 6.47 -10.17 15.16
N TYR A 45 6.89 -9.21 15.99
CA TYR A 45 8.21 -8.61 15.84
C TYR A 45 8.92 -8.32 17.17
N VAL A 46 10.25 -8.19 17.07
CA VAL A 46 11.13 -7.73 18.14
C VAL A 46 12.06 -6.66 17.61
N VAL A 47 12.16 -5.53 18.31
CA VAL A 47 13.17 -4.51 18.03
C VAL A 47 14.45 -4.86 18.79
N ARG A 48 15.59 -4.93 18.10
CA ARG A 48 16.88 -5.27 18.70
C ARG A 48 18.04 -4.59 17.98
N GLU A 49 19.24 -4.65 18.54
CA GLU A 49 20.45 -4.24 17.82
C GLU A 49 20.92 -5.37 16.92
N LEU A 50 20.84 -5.15 15.61
CA LEU A 50 21.33 -6.08 14.60
C LEU A 50 22.71 -5.62 14.13
N LYS A 51 23.65 -6.57 14.03
CA LYS A 51 25.00 -6.28 13.51
C LYS A 51 25.07 -6.34 11.99
N ILE A 52 24.09 -6.99 11.36
CA ILE A 52 24.02 -7.24 9.92
C ILE A 52 22.56 -7.14 9.52
N SER A 53 22.28 -6.39 8.44
CA SER A 53 20.94 -6.17 7.90
C SER A 53 20.01 -5.40 8.84
N ASP A 54 18.94 -4.85 8.28
CA ASP A 54 17.92 -4.13 9.04
C ASP A 54 16.78 -5.04 9.52
N TYR A 55 16.53 -6.14 8.78
CA TYR A 55 15.55 -7.15 9.15
C TYR A 55 16.09 -8.57 8.98
N VAL A 56 15.80 -9.39 9.97
CA VAL A 56 16.06 -10.85 9.96
C VAL A 56 14.84 -11.57 10.52
N PHE A 57 14.72 -12.87 10.23
CA PHE A 57 13.61 -13.69 10.72
C PHE A 57 14.15 -14.84 11.56
N PHE A 58 13.47 -15.12 12.67
CA PHE A 58 13.75 -16.26 13.52
C PHE A 58 12.67 -17.32 13.33
N VAL A 59 13.07 -18.58 13.29
CA VAL A 59 12.22 -19.76 13.36
C VAL A 59 12.61 -20.51 14.63
N GLY A 60 11.82 -20.35 15.69
CA GLY A 60 12.29 -20.69 17.04
C GLY A 60 13.49 -19.82 17.43
N ASP A 61 14.58 -20.45 17.87
CA ASP A 61 15.84 -19.79 18.26
C ASP A 61 16.85 -19.64 17.10
N LYS A 62 16.51 -20.13 15.91
CA LYS A 62 17.39 -20.16 14.73
C LYS A 62 17.02 -19.10 13.70
N LEU A 63 18.01 -18.63 12.97
CA LEU A 63 17.85 -17.68 11.88
C LEU A 63 17.33 -18.38 10.63
N ALA A 64 16.27 -17.83 10.05
CA ALA A 64 15.89 -18.10 8.69
C ALA A 64 16.97 -17.59 7.72
N PRO A 65 17.25 -18.30 6.61
CA PRO A 65 18.27 -17.90 5.64
C PRO A 65 17.79 -16.78 4.71
N ILE A 66 17.32 -15.67 5.27
CA ILE A 66 16.88 -14.46 4.55
C ILE A 66 17.33 -13.21 5.31
N LEU A 67 17.99 -12.29 4.60
CA LEU A 67 18.48 -11.01 5.12
C LEU A 67 17.93 -9.87 4.26
N ILE A 68 17.35 -8.85 4.90
CA ILE A 68 16.78 -7.68 4.21
C ILE A 68 17.44 -6.41 4.72
N GLU A 69 18.06 -5.65 3.81
CA GLU A 69 18.54 -4.29 4.06
C GLU A 69 17.53 -3.31 3.45
N ARG A 70 16.92 -2.46 4.27
CA ARG A 70 16.01 -1.41 3.81
C ARG A 70 16.80 -0.13 3.64
N LYS A 71 16.69 0.49 2.47
CA LYS A 71 17.43 1.71 2.19
C LYS A 71 16.57 2.70 1.44
N SER A 72 16.43 3.92 1.97
CA SER A 72 15.78 4.98 1.22
C SER A 72 16.66 5.42 0.05
N VAL A 73 16.08 5.93 -1.04
CA VAL A 73 16.86 6.47 -2.17
C VAL A 73 17.84 7.58 -1.74
N ASP A 74 17.48 8.38 -0.72
CA ASP A 74 18.37 9.37 -0.11
C ASP A 74 19.56 8.69 0.60
N ASP A 75 19.30 7.59 1.30
CA ASP A 75 20.33 6.80 1.97
C ASP A 75 21.22 6.04 0.98
N VAL A 76 20.70 5.63 -0.20
CA VAL A 76 21.53 5.11 -1.30
C VAL A 76 22.51 6.18 -1.74
N ALA A 77 22.04 7.38 -2.11
CA ALA A 77 22.89 8.50 -2.52
C ALA A 77 23.94 8.85 -1.45
N ASN A 78 23.53 8.94 -0.18
CA ASN A 78 24.46 9.21 0.92
C ASN A 78 25.51 8.10 1.08
N SER A 79 25.12 6.83 0.90
CA SER A 79 26.03 5.68 1.04
C SER A 79 26.99 5.53 -0.14
N LEU A 80 26.60 6.00 -1.33
CA LEU A 80 27.50 6.11 -2.48
C LEU A 80 28.55 7.20 -2.22
N ALA A 81 28.10 8.37 -1.76
CA ALA A 81 28.98 9.51 -1.50
C ALA A 81 30.04 9.26 -0.41
N ASP A 82 29.73 8.44 0.60
CA ASP A 82 30.64 8.13 1.70
C ASP A 82 31.26 6.72 1.64
N GLY A 83 31.07 6.00 0.53
CA GLY A 83 31.65 4.68 0.28
C GLY A 83 31.06 3.53 1.12
N ARG A 84 29.99 3.77 1.90
CA ARG A 84 29.34 2.69 2.67
C ARG A 84 28.62 1.67 1.80
N TRP A 85 28.18 2.06 0.60
CA TRP A 85 27.35 1.24 -0.29
C TRP A 85 27.98 -0.14 -0.56
N GLU A 86 29.21 -0.17 -1.05
CA GLU A 86 29.90 -1.41 -1.39
C GLU A 86 30.27 -2.24 -0.15
N ARG A 87 30.71 -1.57 0.92
CA ARG A 87 31.09 -2.23 2.18
C ARG A 87 29.91 -2.97 2.81
N GLN A 88 28.71 -2.36 2.80
CA GLN A 88 27.51 -3.00 3.31
C GLN A 88 27.14 -4.24 2.47
N GLN A 89 27.18 -4.14 1.15
CA GLN A 89 26.92 -5.28 0.26
C GLN A 89 27.91 -6.42 0.49
N ARG A 90 29.20 -6.11 0.63
CA ARG A 90 30.25 -7.10 0.94
C ARG A 90 29.95 -7.82 2.25
N ASN A 91 29.56 -7.08 3.29
CA ASN A 91 29.20 -7.65 4.58
C ASN A 91 27.96 -8.56 4.50
N MET A 92 26.94 -8.19 3.70
CA MET A 92 25.77 -9.04 3.47
C MET A 92 26.12 -10.32 2.71
N ARG A 93 26.98 -10.25 1.68
CA ARG A 93 27.46 -11.45 0.97
C ARG A 93 28.32 -12.36 1.83
N LYS A 94 29.10 -11.78 2.76
CA LYS A 94 29.82 -12.55 3.79
C LYS A 94 28.84 -13.26 4.73
N ALA A 95 27.76 -12.58 5.13
CA ALA A 95 26.69 -13.19 5.92
C ALA A 95 25.95 -14.30 5.16
N GLN A 96 25.71 -14.11 3.86
CA GLN A 96 25.11 -15.11 2.98
C GLN A 96 25.93 -16.39 2.93
N TYR A 97 27.26 -16.28 2.86
CA TYR A 97 28.15 -17.42 2.87
C TYR A 97 27.97 -18.24 4.16
N VAL A 98 27.94 -17.59 5.32
CA VAL A 98 27.78 -18.27 6.62
C VAL A 98 26.39 -18.89 6.76
N LEU A 99 25.34 -18.12 6.47
CA LEU A 99 23.95 -18.54 6.70
C LEU A 99 23.42 -19.46 5.59
N GLY A 100 24.04 -19.43 4.41
CA GLY A 100 23.61 -20.14 3.21
C GLY A 100 24.38 -21.42 2.90
N GLY A 101 25.11 -21.99 3.88
CA GLY A 101 25.83 -23.27 3.67
C GLY A 101 27.14 -23.13 2.90
N GLY A 102 27.86 -22.02 3.06
CA GLY A 102 29.14 -21.77 2.43
C GLY A 102 29.01 -21.43 0.94
N GLN A 103 29.64 -22.23 0.09
CA GLN A 103 29.71 -22.00 -1.37
C GLN A 103 28.34 -22.11 -2.06
N ASP A 104 27.37 -22.78 -1.44
CA ASP A 104 26.02 -22.90 -1.98
C ASP A 104 25.23 -21.58 -1.88
N ARG A 105 25.60 -20.68 -0.96
CA ARG A 105 25.00 -19.34 -0.79
C ARG A 105 23.46 -19.35 -0.78
N ARG A 106 22.85 -20.36 -0.15
CA ARG A 106 21.38 -20.56 -0.14
C ARG A 106 20.60 -19.46 0.58
N CYS A 107 21.29 -18.58 1.32
CA CYS A 107 20.67 -17.45 1.97
C CYS A 107 20.24 -16.39 0.97
N GLN A 108 19.00 -15.92 1.08
CA GLN A 108 18.45 -14.87 0.24
C GLN A 108 18.90 -13.50 0.77
N LEU A 109 19.53 -12.71 -0.10
CA LEU A 109 19.88 -11.32 0.20
C LEU A 109 18.91 -10.39 -0.51
N CYS A 110 18.29 -9.50 0.24
CA CYS A 110 17.26 -8.61 -0.27
C CYS A 110 17.61 -7.14 0.02
N TYR A 111 17.47 -6.29 -0.98
CA TYR A 111 17.37 -4.85 -0.81
C TYR A 111 15.93 -4.40 -0.92
N LEU A 112 15.43 -3.73 0.11
CA LEU A 112 14.15 -3.03 0.09
C LEU A 112 14.41 -1.53 -0.12
N ILE A 113 14.35 -1.09 -1.38
CA ILE A 113 14.58 0.29 -1.76
C ILE A 113 13.30 1.10 -1.59
N GLU A 114 13.37 2.17 -0.79
CA GLU A 114 12.22 3.01 -0.47
C GLU A 114 12.33 4.41 -1.09
N GLY A 115 11.27 4.84 -1.75
CA GLY A 115 11.11 6.15 -2.37
C GLY A 115 11.37 6.15 -3.88
N ASP A 116 11.25 7.33 -4.46
CA ASP A 116 11.50 7.60 -5.87
C ASP A 116 12.63 8.64 -5.96
N ALA A 117 13.75 8.27 -6.59
CA ALA A 117 14.92 9.13 -6.68
C ALA A 117 14.62 10.42 -7.47
N SER A 118 13.73 10.37 -8.46
CA SER A 118 13.32 11.55 -9.24
C SER A 118 12.60 12.59 -8.39
N GLN A 119 11.83 12.15 -7.38
CA GLN A 119 11.14 13.02 -6.42
C GLN A 119 12.07 13.57 -5.34
N ARG A 120 13.33 13.11 -5.30
CA ARG A 120 14.34 13.50 -4.32
C ARG A 120 15.45 14.35 -4.90
N MET A 121 15.31 14.78 -6.16
CA MET A 121 16.28 15.67 -6.79
C MET A 121 16.28 17.05 -6.13
N VAL A 122 17.46 17.57 -5.87
CA VAL A 122 17.68 18.96 -5.43
C VAL A 122 18.23 19.81 -6.58
N HIS A 123 18.30 21.12 -6.35
CA HIS A 123 18.88 22.05 -7.32
C HIS A 123 20.31 21.63 -7.70
N GLY A 124 20.54 21.43 -9.01
CA GLY A 124 21.79 20.90 -9.56
C GLY A 124 21.72 19.44 -10.03
N GLY A 125 20.56 18.77 -9.94
CA GLY A 125 20.36 17.43 -10.51
C GLY A 125 20.80 16.27 -9.61
N ASN A 126 21.29 16.57 -8.39
CA ASN A 126 21.72 15.57 -7.42
C ASN A 126 20.54 15.02 -6.62
N VAL A 127 20.60 13.77 -6.19
CA VAL A 127 19.61 13.13 -5.31
C VAL A 127 19.96 13.40 -3.84
N GLY A 128 18.97 13.81 -3.05
CA GLY A 128 19.10 14.02 -1.61
C GLY A 128 19.78 15.34 -1.25
N ARG A 129 21.11 15.36 -1.05
CA ARG A 129 21.86 16.59 -0.73
C ARG A 129 22.79 16.99 -1.87
N ARG A 130 22.88 18.30 -2.13
CA ARG A 130 23.76 18.85 -3.17
C ARG A 130 25.22 18.44 -2.97
N SER A 131 25.70 18.40 -1.73
CA SER A 131 27.08 18.06 -1.38
C SER A 131 27.48 16.61 -1.62
N TRP A 132 26.53 15.70 -1.85
CA TRP A 132 26.81 14.29 -2.10
C TRP A 132 27.29 14.02 -3.53
N ASN A 133 27.01 14.94 -4.46
CA ASN A 133 27.40 14.83 -5.87
C ASN A 133 26.99 13.49 -6.50
N GLN A 134 25.82 12.97 -6.14
CA GLN A 134 25.23 11.77 -6.74
C GLN A 134 24.04 12.19 -7.59
N THR A 135 24.12 11.93 -8.90
CA THR A 135 23.05 12.20 -9.85
C THR A 135 21.93 11.16 -9.74
N LEU A 136 20.79 11.42 -10.40
CA LEU A 136 19.73 10.42 -10.55
C LEU A 136 20.25 9.14 -11.21
N GLU A 137 21.09 9.28 -12.23
CA GLU A 137 21.70 8.17 -12.95
C GLU A 137 22.63 7.34 -12.06
N ASP A 138 23.46 7.98 -11.24
CA ASP A 138 24.35 7.26 -10.30
C ASP A 138 23.56 6.38 -9.34
N VAL A 139 22.47 6.91 -8.79
CA VAL A 139 21.60 6.19 -7.83
C VAL A 139 20.87 5.04 -8.51
N GLU A 140 20.27 5.27 -9.68
CA GLU A 140 19.53 4.23 -10.40
C GLU A 140 20.46 3.13 -10.91
N ASN A 141 21.62 3.47 -11.49
CA ASN A 141 22.65 2.49 -11.90
C ASN A 141 23.14 1.65 -10.71
N ALA A 142 23.35 2.27 -9.55
CA ALA A 142 23.74 1.56 -8.34
C ALA A 142 22.67 0.53 -7.91
N ILE A 143 21.38 0.89 -7.97
CA ILE A 143 20.28 -0.01 -7.64
C ILE A 143 20.12 -1.11 -8.71
N GLU A 144 20.19 -0.77 -9.99
CA GLU A 144 20.08 -1.70 -11.12
C GLU A 144 21.22 -2.72 -11.17
N SER A 145 22.38 -2.41 -10.59
CA SER A 145 23.50 -3.35 -10.47
C SER A 145 23.32 -4.41 -9.36
N LEU A 146 22.41 -4.21 -8.41
CA LEU A 146 22.26 -5.12 -7.26
C LEU A 146 21.94 -6.58 -7.64
N PRO A 147 21.06 -6.87 -8.63
CA PRO A 147 20.80 -8.23 -9.07
C PRO A 147 22.05 -8.96 -9.57
N SER A 148 22.90 -8.32 -10.38
CA SER A 148 24.14 -8.95 -10.86
C SER A 148 25.12 -9.25 -9.72
N LYS A 149 24.99 -8.52 -8.59
CA LYS A 149 25.77 -8.72 -7.36
C LYS A 149 25.15 -9.74 -6.39
N GLY A 150 24.06 -10.40 -6.78
CA GLY A 150 23.42 -11.47 -6.00
C GLY A 150 22.37 -11.00 -4.99
N PHE A 151 21.75 -9.83 -5.21
CA PHE A 151 20.66 -9.33 -4.37
C PHE A 151 19.32 -9.34 -5.11
N SER A 152 18.27 -9.74 -4.41
CA SER A 152 16.90 -9.48 -4.86
C SER A 152 16.54 -8.04 -4.51
N VAL A 153 15.99 -7.30 -5.48
CA VAL A 153 15.62 -5.88 -5.27
C VAL A 153 14.11 -5.76 -5.24
N MET A 154 13.61 -5.14 -4.18
CA MET A 154 12.21 -4.78 -4.01
C MET A 154 12.12 -3.26 -3.89
N ARG A 155 11.22 -2.62 -4.65
CA ARG A 155 11.01 -1.17 -4.61
C ARG A 155 9.67 -0.84 -3.97
N THR A 156 9.65 0.14 -3.08
CA THR A 156 8.43 0.66 -2.47
C THR A 156 8.46 2.18 -2.49
N LYS A 157 7.30 2.83 -2.55
CA LYS A 157 7.24 4.31 -2.60
C LYS A 157 7.26 4.96 -1.22
N SER A 158 7.01 4.19 -0.17
CA SER A 158 6.82 4.71 1.19
C SER A 158 7.15 3.66 2.26
N ILE A 159 7.36 4.13 3.49
CA ILE A 159 7.55 3.29 4.69
C ILE A 159 6.45 2.26 4.85
N MET A 160 5.23 2.65 4.55
CA MET A 160 4.09 1.76 4.68
C MET A 160 4.06 0.70 3.59
N GLY A 161 4.38 1.06 2.34
CA GLY A 161 4.62 0.06 1.30
C GLY A 161 5.73 -0.92 1.70
N SER A 162 6.80 -0.42 2.33
CA SER A 162 7.85 -1.25 2.94
C SER A 162 7.29 -2.19 4.02
N MET A 163 6.47 -1.69 4.95
CA MET A 163 5.91 -2.52 6.04
C MET A 163 4.90 -3.55 5.51
N VAL A 164 4.08 -3.19 4.52
CA VAL A 164 3.19 -4.14 3.82
C VAL A 164 4.02 -5.25 3.21
N LEU A 165 5.09 -4.92 2.48
CA LEU A 165 5.92 -5.93 1.84
C LEU A 165 6.63 -6.82 2.87
N LEU A 166 7.18 -6.25 3.94
CA LEU A 166 7.77 -7.01 5.04
C LEU A 166 6.74 -7.93 5.72
N SER A 167 5.49 -7.48 5.90
CA SER A 167 4.43 -8.32 6.45
C SER A 167 4.12 -9.52 5.57
N LYS A 168 4.14 -9.35 4.24
CA LYS A 168 3.98 -10.46 3.30
C LYS A 168 5.15 -11.43 3.42
N ILE A 169 6.39 -10.92 3.51
CA ILE A 169 7.60 -11.75 3.68
C ILE A 169 7.52 -12.53 4.99
N ALA A 170 7.10 -11.89 6.08
CA ALA A 170 6.89 -12.57 7.36
C ALA A 170 5.90 -13.74 7.24
N ARG A 171 4.79 -13.55 6.52
CA ARG A 171 3.77 -14.60 6.28
C ARG A 171 4.33 -15.75 5.46
N ASP A 172 5.08 -15.44 4.40
CA ASP A 172 5.74 -16.45 3.55
C ASP A 172 6.78 -17.26 4.35
N VAL A 173 7.62 -16.60 5.16
CA VAL A 173 8.58 -17.26 6.06
C VAL A 173 7.86 -18.16 7.07
N SER A 174 6.77 -17.69 7.68
CA SER A 174 5.92 -18.49 8.57
C SER A 174 5.34 -19.72 7.86
N TRP A 175 4.81 -19.54 6.65
CA TRP A 175 4.27 -20.66 5.85
C TRP A 175 5.36 -21.68 5.51
N LYS A 176 6.54 -21.23 5.07
CA LYS A 176 7.70 -22.10 4.81
C LYS A 176 8.16 -22.84 6.06
N ALA A 177 8.17 -22.17 7.21
CA ALA A 177 8.51 -22.79 8.49
C ALA A 177 7.53 -23.90 8.88
N LYS A 178 6.22 -23.65 8.78
CA LYS A 178 5.18 -24.64 9.08
C LYS A 178 5.26 -25.88 8.20
N ASN A 179 5.70 -25.72 6.95
CA ASN A 179 5.83 -26.81 5.99
C ASN A 179 7.21 -27.47 5.95
N GLY A 180 8.14 -27.09 6.84
CA GLY A 180 9.50 -27.64 6.84
C GLY A 180 10.36 -27.22 5.64
N SER A 181 9.94 -26.19 4.90
CA SER A 181 10.60 -25.68 3.69
C SER A 181 11.62 -24.58 3.97
N ILE A 182 12.03 -24.40 5.24
CA ILE A 182 13.02 -23.42 5.64
C ILE A 182 14.19 -24.07 6.37
N ASP A 183 15.40 -23.85 5.84
CA ASP A 183 16.64 -24.41 6.37
C ASP A 183 17.26 -23.48 7.43
N ALA A 184 16.61 -23.39 8.59
CA ALA A 184 17.10 -22.59 9.72
C ALA A 184 18.01 -23.45 10.61
N THR A 185 19.33 -23.23 10.52
CA THR A 185 20.34 -24.09 11.19
C THR A 185 21.11 -23.40 12.30
N LEU A 186 21.31 -22.08 12.22
CA LEU A 186 22.18 -21.33 13.14
C LEU A 186 21.37 -20.43 14.06
N THR A 187 21.72 -20.41 15.35
CA THR A 187 21.31 -19.33 16.26
C THR A 187 22.01 -18.01 15.87
N TYR A 188 21.48 -16.86 16.30
CA TYR A 188 22.08 -15.56 16.00
C TYR A 188 23.52 -15.43 16.51
N GLU A 189 23.78 -15.95 17.71
CA GLU A 189 25.11 -15.93 18.33
C GLU A 189 26.11 -16.77 17.53
N ASN A 190 25.74 -18.02 17.19
CA ASN A 190 26.57 -18.91 16.38
C ASN A 190 26.87 -18.29 15.01
N PHE A 191 25.85 -17.70 14.37
CA PHE A 191 26.00 -16.98 13.11
C PHE A 191 27.00 -15.83 13.23
N LEU A 192 26.87 -14.95 14.23
CA LEU A 192 27.80 -13.83 14.41
C LEU A 192 29.23 -14.29 14.73
N GLY A 193 29.38 -15.39 15.47
CA GLY A 193 30.67 -15.99 15.78
C GLY A 193 31.36 -16.59 14.55
N GLN A 194 30.60 -17.18 13.62
CA GLN A 194 31.13 -17.66 12.34
C GLN A 194 31.41 -16.49 11.38
N TRP A 195 30.51 -15.52 11.28
CA TRP A 195 30.66 -14.34 10.43
C TRP A 195 31.91 -13.52 10.79
N ARG A 196 32.21 -13.33 12.08
CA ARG A 196 33.44 -12.65 12.53
C ARG A 196 34.72 -13.39 12.18
N ARG A 197 34.69 -14.73 12.12
CA ARG A 197 35.85 -15.58 11.80
C ARG A 197 36.05 -15.78 10.30
N CYS A 198 35.04 -15.49 9.49
CA CYS A 198 35.13 -15.64 8.06
C CYS A 198 36.02 -14.53 7.46
N ASN A 199 36.78 -14.84 6.43
CA ASN A 199 37.59 -13.83 5.73
C ASN A 199 36.68 -12.83 5.00
N ASP A 200 37.18 -11.63 4.70
CA ASP A 200 36.39 -10.64 3.97
C ASP A 200 36.24 -10.99 2.48
N GLU A 201 37.16 -11.78 1.91
CA GLU A 201 37.11 -12.22 0.50
C GLU A 201 35.85 -13.05 0.19
N VAL A 202 35.28 -13.75 1.18
CA VAL A 202 34.02 -14.48 0.96
C VAL A 202 32.82 -13.54 0.76
N GLY A 203 32.98 -12.26 1.07
CA GLY A 203 31.99 -11.21 0.79
C GLY A 203 32.11 -10.61 -0.61
N ASP A 204 33.10 -11.02 -1.40
CA ASP A 204 33.30 -10.49 -2.74
C ASP A 204 32.14 -10.89 -3.67
N GLU A 205 32.02 -10.19 -4.80
CA GLU A 205 30.92 -10.40 -5.73
C GLU A 205 30.91 -11.82 -6.29
N PRO A 206 29.72 -12.46 -6.41
CA PRO A 206 29.64 -13.82 -6.91
C PRO A 206 30.03 -13.88 -8.39
N THR A 207 30.95 -14.78 -8.73
CA THR A 207 31.36 -15.05 -10.12
C THR A 207 30.43 -16.04 -10.83
N LEU A 208 29.74 -16.90 -10.07
CA LEU A 208 28.83 -17.90 -10.62
C LEU A 208 27.45 -17.30 -10.88
N ARG A 209 26.97 -17.43 -12.13
CA ARG A 209 25.65 -16.91 -12.57
C ARG A 209 24.48 -17.36 -11.70
N ARG A 210 24.53 -18.58 -11.13
CA ARG A 210 23.47 -19.11 -10.25
C ARG A 210 23.31 -18.35 -8.92
N HIS A 211 24.33 -17.59 -8.51
CA HIS A 211 24.31 -16.73 -7.33
C HIS A 211 24.01 -15.26 -7.69
N GLN A 212 23.82 -14.97 -8.98
CA GLN A 212 23.43 -13.67 -9.50
C GLN A 212 21.94 -13.72 -9.88
N TYR A 213 21.28 -12.56 -9.85
CA TYR A 213 19.87 -12.38 -10.18
C TYR A 213 18.93 -13.32 -9.39
N PRO A 214 19.06 -13.39 -8.06
CA PRO A 214 18.17 -14.24 -7.26
C PRO A 214 16.72 -13.76 -7.36
N ALA A 215 15.79 -14.71 -7.48
CA ALA A 215 14.37 -14.43 -7.47
C ALA A 215 13.97 -13.70 -6.18
N ALA A 216 13.05 -12.73 -6.29
CA ALA A 216 12.51 -12.04 -5.14
C ALA A 216 11.85 -13.03 -4.16
N PRO A 217 11.92 -12.80 -2.83
CA PRO A 217 11.35 -13.69 -1.84
C PRO A 217 9.83 -13.86 -2.00
N ILE A 218 9.16 -12.89 -2.62
CA ILE A 218 7.74 -12.94 -2.97
C ILE A 218 7.59 -12.53 -4.44
N VAL A 219 6.92 -13.37 -5.23
CA VAL A 219 6.80 -13.21 -6.69
C VAL A 219 5.63 -12.28 -7.08
N ASP A 220 4.75 -11.90 -6.16
CA ASP A 220 3.48 -11.30 -6.54
C ASP A 220 3.33 -9.85 -6.05
N SER A 221 3.88 -8.92 -6.83
CA SER A 221 3.79 -7.47 -6.58
C SER A 221 2.65 -6.80 -7.33
N THR A 222 1.94 -7.49 -8.23
CA THR A 222 1.11 -6.82 -9.24
C THR A 222 -0.40 -6.96 -9.11
N ASN A 223 -0.97 -7.84 -8.28
CA ASN A 223 -2.43 -7.85 -8.04
C ASN A 223 -2.77 -8.60 -6.76
N ILE A 224 -2.91 -7.92 -5.62
CA ILE A 224 -3.42 -8.57 -4.41
C ILE A 224 -4.48 -7.67 -3.76
N GLN A 225 -5.75 -8.06 -3.94
CA GLN A 225 -6.86 -7.62 -3.11
C GLN A 225 -6.70 -8.26 -1.72
N PHE A 226 -6.81 -7.47 -0.65
CA PHE A 226 -6.76 -7.98 0.71
C PHE A 226 -8.07 -8.70 1.04
N GLU A 227 -8.06 -10.03 1.05
CA GLU A 227 -9.05 -10.76 1.84
C GLU A 227 -8.71 -10.61 3.31
N HIS A 228 -9.65 -10.02 4.06
CA HIS A 228 -9.53 -9.86 5.51
C HIS A 228 -9.67 -11.24 6.18
N PRO A 229 -8.93 -11.52 7.27
CA PRO A 229 -9.23 -12.66 8.13
C PRO A 229 -10.61 -12.43 8.75
N THR A 230 -11.58 -13.27 8.41
CA THR A 230 -12.84 -13.34 9.15
C THR A 230 -12.58 -14.08 10.46
N ASP A 231 -12.75 -13.38 11.58
CA ASP A 231 -12.88 -14.00 12.90
C ASP A 231 -14.11 -14.91 12.91
N SER A 232 -13.89 -16.22 12.73
CA SER A 232 -14.82 -17.25 13.16
C SER A 232 -14.32 -17.79 14.50
N LEU A 233 -14.60 -17.06 15.59
CA LEU A 233 -14.60 -17.64 16.92
C LEU A 233 -16.01 -18.13 17.21
N ASP A 234 -16.14 -19.46 17.20
CA ASP A 234 -17.30 -20.20 17.65
C ASP A 234 -17.68 -19.79 19.09
N ARG A 235 -18.88 -19.23 19.23
CA ARG A 235 -19.60 -19.18 20.49
C ARG A 235 -20.23 -20.55 20.75
N ASN A 236 -19.54 -21.42 21.47
CA ASN A 236 -20.22 -22.49 22.20
C ASN A 236 -20.74 -21.93 23.53
N GLY A 237 -22.01 -21.50 23.48
CA GLY A 237 -22.83 -21.21 24.65
C GLY A 237 -23.46 -22.48 25.18
N ILE A 238 -23.20 -22.75 26.46
CA ILE A 238 -23.77 -23.80 27.30
C ILE A 238 -25.27 -23.52 27.53
N THR A 239 -26.11 -24.48 27.13
CA THR A 239 -27.44 -24.82 27.71
C THR A 239 -27.64 -26.31 27.34
N GLY A 240 -27.77 -27.28 28.24
CA GLY A 240 -28.68 -27.32 29.38
C GLY A 240 -29.90 -28.17 28.97
N ASP A 241 -29.80 -29.47 29.27
CA ASP A 241 -30.83 -30.50 29.49
C ASP A 241 -32.11 -30.53 28.62
N ASN A 242 -32.35 -31.67 27.96
CA ASN A 242 -33.54 -32.50 28.19
C ASN A 242 -33.40 -33.90 27.58
N ASP A 243 -33.74 -34.87 28.40
CA ASP A 243 -33.93 -36.29 28.10
C ASP A 243 -35.01 -36.52 27.02
N ALA A 244 -34.79 -37.53 26.16
CA ALA A 244 -35.74 -38.62 25.98
C ALA A 244 -35.20 -39.68 24.99
N ASP A 245 -35.35 -40.91 25.45
CA ASP A 245 -35.04 -42.21 24.88
C ASP A 245 -35.89 -42.56 23.63
N VAL A 246 -35.61 -43.73 23.04
CA VAL A 246 -36.41 -44.57 22.10
C VAL A 246 -35.79 -44.84 20.71
N SER A 247 -35.07 -45.98 20.68
CA SER A 247 -35.21 -47.15 19.79
C SER A 247 -35.53 -47.02 18.28
N ALA A 248 -34.59 -47.59 17.50
CA ALA A 248 -34.75 -48.58 16.41
C ALA A 248 -36.09 -48.67 15.63
N ASN A 249 -36.02 -48.45 14.31
CA ASN A 249 -36.15 -49.51 13.28
C ASN A 249 -36.14 -48.91 11.88
N GLY A 250 -35.66 -49.70 10.92
CA GLY A 250 -35.44 -49.30 9.53
C GLY A 250 -36.69 -49.17 8.66
N ASN A 251 -36.48 -48.62 7.47
CA ASN A 251 -36.92 -49.19 6.20
C ASN A 251 -36.43 -48.29 5.06
N VAL A 252 -35.78 -48.93 4.09
CA VAL A 252 -35.64 -48.42 2.72
C VAL A 252 -36.97 -48.69 2.02
N PRO A 253 -37.48 -47.75 1.22
CA PRO A 253 -37.73 -48.12 -0.15
C PRO A 253 -37.27 -47.07 -1.18
N ASN A 254 -37.00 -47.67 -2.34
CA ASN A 254 -36.77 -47.14 -3.67
C ASN A 254 -37.82 -46.15 -4.20
N GLU A 255 -37.47 -45.61 -5.36
CA GLU A 255 -38.26 -44.86 -6.36
C GLU A 255 -38.36 -43.36 -6.03
N GLU A 256 -38.01 -42.42 -6.92
CA GLU A 256 -38.41 -42.33 -8.32
C GLU A 256 -37.60 -41.22 -9.02
N GLU A 257 -37.31 -41.44 -10.29
CA GLU A 257 -36.66 -40.50 -11.20
C GLU A 257 -37.54 -39.27 -11.42
N LYS A 258 -36.95 -38.07 -11.34
CA LYS A 258 -37.55 -36.88 -11.95
C LYS A 258 -36.50 -35.94 -12.50
N GLU A 259 -36.40 -35.98 -13.82
CA GLU A 259 -35.79 -34.96 -14.66
C GLU A 259 -36.27 -33.56 -14.25
N CYS A 260 -35.35 -32.63 -14.06
CA CYS A 260 -35.67 -31.21 -14.15
C CYS A 260 -34.50 -30.45 -14.79
N CYS A 261 -34.88 -29.64 -15.79
CA CYS A 261 -34.05 -28.94 -16.74
C CYS A 261 -32.94 -28.09 -16.10
N THR A 262 -31.75 -28.21 -16.68
CA THR A 262 -30.67 -27.26 -16.61
C THR A 262 -31.07 -25.94 -17.28
N VAL A 263 -31.50 -24.95 -16.50
CA VAL A 263 -31.54 -23.55 -16.95
C VAL A 263 -30.20 -22.92 -16.57
N ALA A 264 -29.31 -22.81 -17.56
CA ALA A 264 -28.13 -21.97 -17.48
C ALA A 264 -28.57 -20.51 -17.29
N MET A 265 -28.39 -19.98 -16.08
CA MET A 265 -28.49 -18.54 -15.84
C MET A 265 -27.14 -17.90 -16.14
N ASP A 266 -27.07 -17.34 -17.34
CA ASP A 266 -26.02 -16.44 -17.80
C ASP A 266 -26.08 -15.14 -16.97
N ILE A 267 -25.27 -15.04 -15.92
CA ILE A 267 -25.11 -13.79 -15.15
C ILE A 267 -24.04 -12.96 -15.85
N SER A 268 -24.48 -12.21 -16.85
CA SER A 268 -23.68 -11.16 -17.49
C SER A 268 -23.52 -9.98 -16.51
N PRO A 269 -22.29 -9.47 -16.25
CA PRO A 269 -22.12 -8.33 -15.36
C PRO A 269 -22.62 -7.05 -16.06
N ASN A 270 -23.60 -6.42 -15.43
CA ASN A 270 -24.17 -5.12 -15.76
C ASN A 270 -23.08 -4.08 -16.04
N ARG A 271 -22.80 -3.85 -17.33
CA ARG A 271 -22.07 -2.68 -17.82
C ARG A 271 -23.10 -1.56 -17.98
N PRO A 272 -22.95 -0.40 -17.31
CA PRO A 272 -23.94 0.66 -17.46
C PRO A 272 -23.97 1.14 -18.91
N ALA A 273 -25.18 1.40 -19.37
CA ALA A 273 -25.53 1.85 -20.70
C ALA A 273 -24.56 2.91 -21.24
N HIS A 274 -24.19 2.74 -22.51
CA HIS A 274 -23.43 3.68 -23.32
C HIS A 274 -23.74 5.15 -22.97
N VAL A 275 -22.78 5.80 -22.32
CA VAL A 275 -22.66 7.26 -22.37
C VAL A 275 -22.51 7.60 -23.85
N ARG A 276 -23.53 8.23 -24.45
CA ARG A 276 -23.45 8.79 -25.81
C ARG A 276 -22.14 9.59 -25.89
N ALA A 277 -21.25 9.19 -26.79
CA ALA A 277 -20.12 10.03 -27.16
C ALA A 277 -20.71 11.39 -27.56
N ALA A 278 -20.31 12.46 -26.87
CA ALA A 278 -20.69 13.82 -27.24
C ALA A 278 -20.31 14.00 -28.72
N GLY A 279 -21.32 14.00 -29.58
CA GLY A 279 -21.13 13.94 -31.03
C GLY A 279 -20.55 15.24 -31.56
N SER A 280 -20.04 15.21 -32.79
CA SER A 280 -19.71 16.41 -33.58
C SER A 280 -20.79 17.49 -33.48
N ASP A 281 -22.04 17.07 -33.40
CA ASP A 281 -23.24 17.91 -33.41
C ASP A 281 -23.32 18.82 -32.18
N ASP A 282 -22.93 18.33 -30.99
CA ASP A 282 -22.91 19.14 -29.76
C ASP A 282 -21.87 20.27 -29.86
N ALA A 283 -20.73 20.00 -30.49
CA ALA A 283 -19.68 20.99 -30.68
C ALA A 283 -20.10 22.07 -31.69
N GLU A 284 -20.81 21.68 -32.75
CA GLU A 284 -21.35 22.62 -33.73
C GLU A 284 -22.45 23.51 -33.14
N GLU A 285 -23.37 22.95 -32.35
CA GLU A 285 -24.38 23.74 -31.64
C GLU A 285 -23.76 24.74 -30.68
N LEU A 286 -22.77 24.31 -29.89
CA LEU A 286 -22.05 25.21 -28.98
C LEU A 286 -21.25 26.30 -29.73
N ASN A 287 -20.75 26.01 -30.93
CA ASN A 287 -20.08 26.99 -31.78
C ASN A 287 -21.03 28.07 -32.33
N LYS A 288 -22.33 27.80 -32.45
CA LYS A 288 -23.32 28.80 -32.88
C LYS A 288 -23.65 29.81 -31.78
N LEU A 289 -23.39 29.49 -30.52
CA LEU A 289 -23.70 30.35 -29.37
C LEU A 289 -22.76 31.56 -29.25
N SER A 290 -23.29 32.64 -28.67
CA SER A 290 -22.49 33.80 -28.31
C SER A 290 -21.56 33.49 -27.12
N ILE A 291 -20.49 34.28 -26.94
CA ILE A 291 -19.60 34.13 -25.77
C ILE A 291 -20.39 34.35 -24.47
N ALA A 292 -21.39 35.23 -24.46
CA ALA A 292 -22.24 35.48 -23.29
C ALA A 292 -23.06 34.23 -22.91
N ASP A 293 -23.66 33.56 -23.89
CA ASP A 293 -24.43 32.34 -23.67
C ASP A 293 -23.56 31.17 -23.21
N LEU A 294 -22.35 31.05 -23.77
CA LEU A 294 -21.38 30.06 -23.32
C LEU A 294 -20.95 30.30 -21.87
N LYS A 295 -20.70 31.55 -21.49
CA LYS A 295 -20.42 31.92 -20.09
C LYS A 295 -21.58 31.60 -19.16
N LYS A 296 -22.82 31.84 -19.60
CA LYS A 296 -24.04 31.47 -18.85
C LYS A 296 -24.14 29.95 -18.66
N LYS A 297 -23.96 29.16 -19.71
CA LYS A 297 -23.92 27.68 -19.63
C LYS A 297 -22.79 27.17 -18.73
N CYS A 298 -21.61 27.79 -18.78
CA CYS A 298 -20.50 27.46 -17.86
C CYS A 298 -20.85 27.79 -16.41
N LYS A 299 -21.48 28.94 -16.15
CA LYS A 299 -21.99 29.31 -14.82
C LYS A 299 -22.97 28.27 -14.27
N ASP A 300 -23.89 27.81 -15.12
CA ASP A 300 -24.89 26.82 -14.72
C ASP A 300 -24.26 25.47 -14.33
N ARG A 301 -23.09 25.14 -14.89
CA ARG A 301 -22.32 23.92 -14.56
C ARG A 301 -21.25 24.12 -13.47
N ASP A 302 -21.20 25.28 -12.82
CA ASP A 302 -20.14 25.66 -11.88
C ASP A 302 -18.72 25.51 -12.49
N GLU A 303 -18.57 26.02 -13.71
CA GLU A 303 -17.31 26.07 -14.45
C GLU A 303 -16.78 27.50 -14.59
N LYS A 304 -15.46 27.61 -14.82
CA LYS A 304 -14.78 28.89 -15.02
C LYS A 304 -15.36 29.61 -16.25
N GLN A 305 -15.81 30.85 -16.06
CA GLN A 305 -16.42 31.69 -17.10
C GLN A 305 -15.41 32.51 -17.93
N SER A 306 -14.15 32.59 -17.50
CA SER A 306 -13.09 33.29 -18.25
C SER A 306 -12.49 32.39 -19.33
N GLY A 307 -12.02 32.96 -20.44
CA GLY A 307 -11.28 32.25 -21.48
C GLY A 307 -11.77 32.58 -22.88
N THR A 308 -11.11 31.99 -23.87
CA THR A 308 -11.52 32.07 -25.28
C THR A 308 -12.80 31.27 -25.54
N LYS A 309 -13.50 31.55 -26.65
CA LYS A 309 -14.70 30.79 -27.07
C LYS A 309 -14.40 29.29 -27.14
N LYS A 310 -13.26 28.91 -27.73
CA LYS A 310 -12.80 27.52 -27.83
C LYS A 310 -12.63 26.85 -26.46
N GLU A 311 -12.05 27.54 -25.47
CA GLU A 311 -11.90 27.02 -24.11
C GLU A 311 -13.25 26.80 -23.41
N LEU A 312 -14.21 27.73 -23.57
CA LEU A 312 -15.54 27.59 -22.99
C LEU A 312 -16.28 26.39 -23.59
N ILE A 313 -16.21 26.22 -24.91
CA ILE A 313 -16.80 25.07 -25.61
C ILE A 313 -16.14 23.77 -25.14
N ALA A 314 -14.80 23.71 -25.06
CA ALA A 314 -14.08 22.54 -24.58
C ALA A 314 -14.50 22.12 -23.15
N ARG A 315 -14.80 23.08 -22.26
CA ARG A 315 -15.34 22.78 -20.92
C ARG A 315 -16.78 22.26 -20.97
N LEU A 316 -17.61 22.80 -21.87
CA LEU A 316 -19.01 22.37 -22.02
C LEU A 316 -19.15 21.01 -22.72
N LEU A 317 -18.17 20.60 -23.52
CA LEU A 317 -18.12 19.26 -24.11
C LEU A 317 -17.74 18.18 -23.09
N LYS A 318 -17.07 18.55 -21.99
CA LYS A 318 -16.81 17.60 -20.90
C LYS A 318 -18.13 17.18 -20.23
N PRO A 319 -18.22 15.92 -19.74
CA PRO A 319 -19.35 15.47 -18.94
C PRO A 319 -19.62 16.44 -17.80
N ARG A 320 -20.91 16.77 -17.59
CA ARG A 320 -21.32 17.65 -16.50
C ARG A 320 -20.88 17.06 -15.15
N LYS A 321 -20.35 17.89 -14.26
CA LYS A 321 -20.06 17.52 -12.86
C LYS A 321 -21.33 16.98 -12.18
N PRO A 322 -21.23 16.00 -11.28
CA PRO A 322 -22.38 15.54 -10.50
C PRO A 322 -23.12 16.70 -9.83
N GLU A 323 -24.45 16.70 -9.91
CA GLU A 323 -25.30 17.84 -9.50
C GLU A 323 -25.15 18.19 -8.01
N ILE A 324 -24.83 17.20 -7.17
CA ILE A 324 -24.56 17.41 -5.75
C ILE A 324 -23.36 18.33 -5.50
N LEU A 325 -22.31 18.25 -6.32
CA LEU A 325 -21.13 19.13 -6.21
C LEU A 325 -21.47 20.56 -6.63
N ILE A 326 -22.24 20.70 -7.72
CA ILE A 326 -22.72 22.00 -8.23
C ILE A 326 -23.61 22.68 -7.19
N THR A 327 -24.57 21.94 -6.64
CA THR A 327 -25.51 22.44 -5.63
C THR A 327 -24.78 22.87 -4.36
N ARG A 328 -23.81 22.09 -3.88
CA ARG A 328 -22.99 22.42 -2.70
C ARG A 328 -22.16 23.69 -2.92
N SER A 329 -21.52 23.82 -4.09
CA SER A 329 -20.77 25.02 -4.47
C SER A 329 -21.65 26.27 -4.52
N ARG A 330 -22.86 26.18 -5.10
CA ARG A 330 -23.85 27.27 -5.11
C ARG A 330 -24.30 27.71 -3.72
N ARG A 331 -24.34 26.78 -2.76
CA ARG A 331 -24.59 27.06 -1.33
C ARG A 331 -23.38 27.66 -0.61
N LYS A 332 -22.29 27.96 -1.32
CA LYS A 332 -21.00 28.45 -0.78
C LYS A 332 -20.39 27.51 0.26
N GLN A 333 -20.72 26.22 0.17
CA GLN A 333 -20.13 25.19 1.01
C GLN A 333 -18.83 24.66 0.37
N TYR A 334 -17.91 24.18 1.19
CA TYR A 334 -16.64 23.64 0.71
C TYR A 334 -16.85 22.41 -0.19
N VAL A 335 -16.20 22.40 -1.36
CA VAL A 335 -16.18 21.29 -2.31
C VAL A 335 -14.72 20.96 -2.66
N PRO A 336 -14.22 19.76 -2.31
CA PRO A 336 -12.90 19.32 -2.74
C PRO A 336 -12.79 19.34 -4.26
N LYS A 337 -11.67 19.86 -4.79
CA LYS A 337 -11.43 19.89 -6.24
C LYS A 337 -10.73 18.60 -6.67
N VAL A 338 -11.09 18.03 -7.81
CA VAL A 338 -10.27 17.00 -8.47
C VAL A 338 -9.24 17.73 -9.35
N PRO A 339 -7.94 17.40 -9.32
CA PRO A 339 -7.24 16.30 -8.62
C PRO A 339 -6.49 16.72 -7.33
N SER A 340 -7.18 17.26 -6.31
CA SER A 340 -6.53 17.67 -5.04
C SER A 340 -6.37 16.53 -4.04
N CYS A 341 -5.45 16.68 -3.08
CA CYS A 341 -5.26 15.75 -1.97
C CYS A 341 -6.56 15.55 -1.16
N ASN A 342 -7.36 16.59 -0.98
CA ASN A 342 -8.66 16.48 -0.29
C ASN A 342 -9.66 15.60 -1.04
N ALA A 343 -9.65 15.62 -2.37
CA ALA A 343 -10.48 14.69 -3.14
C ALA A 343 -9.97 13.26 -2.98
N ALA A 344 -8.65 13.04 -3.01
CA ALA A 344 -8.05 11.73 -2.78
C ALA A 344 -8.36 11.17 -1.37
N LEU A 345 -8.28 11.99 -0.32
CA LEU A 345 -8.66 11.62 1.04
C LEU A 345 -10.13 11.17 1.14
N MET A 346 -11.05 11.91 0.50
CA MET A 346 -12.47 11.56 0.48
C MET A 346 -12.72 10.23 -0.25
N VAL A 347 -12.09 10.02 -1.41
CA VAL A 347 -12.22 8.77 -2.17
C VAL A 347 -11.59 7.60 -1.42
N ALA A 348 -10.45 7.80 -0.76
CA ALA A 348 -9.82 6.77 0.07
C ALA A 348 -10.71 6.33 1.23
N LEU A 349 -11.34 7.28 1.93
CA LEU A 349 -12.33 6.95 2.96
C LEU A 349 -13.52 6.18 2.37
N LEU A 350 -14.04 6.61 1.22
CA LEU A 350 -15.17 5.93 0.57
C LEU A 350 -14.85 4.46 0.24
N LEU A 351 -13.67 4.21 -0.30
CA LEU A 351 -13.27 2.87 -0.74
C LEU A 351 -12.93 1.93 0.41
N ASN A 352 -12.55 2.46 1.58
CA ASN A 352 -11.98 1.65 2.65
C ASN A 352 -12.76 1.70 3.98
N HIS A 353 -13.69 2.64 4.14
CA HIS A 353 -14.54 2.70 5.32
C HIS A 353 -15.74 1.77 5.15
N LYS A 354 -15.91 0.83 6.07
CA LYS A 354 -17.09 -0.04 6.16
C LYS A 354 -17.97 0.44 7.32
N PRO A 355 -19.30 0.51 7.16
CA PRO A 355 -20.20 0.80 8.27
C PRO A 355 -19.92 -0.13 9.46
N GLY A 356 -19.80 0.43 10.66
CA GLY A 356 -19.53 -0.33 11.88
C GLY A 356 -18.06 -0.59 12.21
N ILE A 357 -17.12 -0.22 11.33
CA ILE A 357 -15.68 -0.27 11.64
C ILE A 357 -15.22 1.12 12.13
N ASP A 358 -14.31 1.13 13.10
CA ASP A 358 -13.57 2.34 13.48
C ASP A 358 -12.97 3.02 12.24
N GLY A 359 -12.94 4.36 12.22
CA GLY A 359 -12.39 5.12 11.10
C GLY A 359 -10.93 4.79 10.79
N LEU A 360 -10.37 5.44 9.77
CA LEU A 360 -8.97 5.25 9.38
C LEU A 360 -8.04 6.16 10.18
N SER A 361 -6.85 5.68 10.57
CA SER A 361 -5.81 6.58 11.12
C SER A 361 -5.35 7.57 10.04
N LYS A 362 -4.76 8.69 10.46
CA LYS A 362 -4.17 9.68 9.53
C LYS A 362 -3.21 9.01 8.54
N GLU A 363 -2.30 8.19 9.04
CA GLU A 363 -1.23 7.55 8.26
C GLU A 363 -1.81 6.60 7.22
N LYS A 364 -2.73 5.71 7.63
CA LYS A 364 -3.41 4.78 6.73
C LYS A 364 -4.24 5.51 5.69
N LEU A 365 -4.93 6.58 6.10
CA LEU A 365 -5.73 7.36 5.17
C LEU A 365 -4.87 8.08 4.12
N MET A 366 -3.72 8.65 4.51
CA MET A 366 -2.78 9.26 3.57
C MET A 366 -2.21 8.24 2.57
N MET A 367 -1.98 6.98 3.00
CA MET A 367 -1.62 5.87 2.10
C MET A 367 -2.66 5.67 1.02
N LEU A 368 -3.89 5.41 1.46
CA LEU A 368 -4.97 4.97 0.61
C LEU A 368 -5.32 6.10 -0.36
N ALA A 369 -5.21 7.35 0.10
CA ALA A 369 -5.34 8.54 -0.75
C ALA A 369 -4.29 8.57 -1.87
N GLU A 370 -3.01 8.32 -1.56
CA GLU A 370 -1.95 8.23 -2.57
C GLU A 370 -2.24 7.09 -3.57
N GLU A 371 -2.65 5.92 -3.06
CA GLU A 371 -2.94 4.73 -3.87
C GLU A 371 -4.15 4.91 -4.79
N THR A 372 -5.11 5.77 -4.42
CA THR A 372 -6.25 6.07 -5.32
C THR A 372 -5.82 6.67 -6.65
N GLY A 373 -4.65 7.35 -6.70
CA GLY A 373 -4.18 8.10 -7.87
C GLY A 373 -4.96 9.39 -8.17
N VAL A 374 -5.97 9.72 -7.36
CA VAL A 374 -6.88 10.85 -7.62
C VAL A 374 -6.15 12.20 -7.51
N SER A 375 -5.14 12.31 -6.66
CA SER A 375 -4.36 13.55 -6.54
C SER A 375 -3.16 13.57 -7.47
N LYS A 376 -2.87 14.75 -8.03
CA LYS A 376 -1.61 15.02 -8.74
C LYS A 376 -0.46 15.34 -7.79
N ASP A 377 -0.77 15.77 -6.57
CA ASP A 377 0.21 16.16 -5.57
C ASP A 377 0.39 15.01 -4.57
N PRO A 378 1.63 14.69 -4.16
CA PRO A 378 1.86 13.61 -3.23
C PRO A 378 1.40 13.97 -1.82
N MET A 379 0.79 13.00 -1.15
CA MET A 379 0.25 13.16 0.20
C MET A 379 1.32 13.51 1.23
N GLY A 380 2.54 12.98 1.05
CA GLY A 380 3.70 13.23 1.92
C GLY A 380 4.38 14.60 1.73
N GLY A 381 3.98 15.37 0.71
CA GLY A 381 4.61 16.63 0.33
C GLY A 381 5.93 16.45 -0.44
N ASN A 382 6.23 17.39 -1.34
CA ASN A 382 7.48 17.44 -2.14
C ASN A 382 8.56 18.33 -1.49
N GLY A 383 8.62 18.37 -0.15
CA GLY A 383 9.47 19.33 0.57
C GLY A 383 8.96 20.78 0.55
N GLY A 384 7.75 21.02 0.02
CA GLY A 384 7.04 22.30 0.16
C GLY A 384 6.46 22.51 1.56
N TRP A 385 6.00 23.72 1.85
CA TRP A 385 5.45 24.12 3.17
C TRP A 385 4.14 23.41 3.57
N TYR A 386 3.46 22.75 2.63
CA TYR A 386 2.20 22.06 2.86
C TYR A 386 2.29 20.60 2.43
N ASP A 387 1.97 19.69 3.36
CA ASP A 387 1.71 18.29 3.04
C ASP A 387 0.26 18.14 2.54
N GLY A 388 -0.06 17.04 1.86
CA GLY A 388 -1.42 16.77 1.36
C GLY A 388 -2.48 16.63 2.45
N TRP A 389 -2.06 16.70 3.73
CA TRP A 389 -2.93 16.66 4.90
C TRP A 389 -3.45 18.03 5.34
N ALA A 390 -2.80 19.13 4.96
CA ALA A 390 -3.16 20.48 5.40
C ALA A 390 -4.65 20.82 5.14
N GLY A 391 -5.23 20.29 4.06
CA GLY A 391 -6.62 20.48 3.69
C GLY A 391 -7.64 19.70 4.52
N MET A 392 -7.24 18.76 5.38
CA MET A 392 -8.14 17.99 6.25
C MET A 392 -8.98 18.90 7.16
N LYS A 393 -8.42 20.05 7.57
CA LYS A 393 -9.15 21.05 8.37
C LYS A 393 -10.41 21.55 7.68
N ASP A 394 -10.43 21.63 6.35
CA ASP A 394 -11.60 22.08 5.60
C ASP A 394 -12.64 20.96 5.43
N LEU A 395 -12.21 19.69 5.44
CA LEU A 395 -13.10 18.52 5.43
C LEU A 395 -13.85 18.34 6.77
N LEU A 396 -13.20 18.70 7.88
CA LEU A 396 -13.76 18.66 9.24
C LEU A 396 -14.69 19.86 9.56
N LYS A 397 -14.75 20.85 8.68
CA LYS A 397 -15.57 22.07 8.86
C LYS A 397 -16.87 22.01 8.05
N GLY A 398 -17.80 22.87 8.43
CA GLY A 398 -19.09 23.05 7.76
C GLY A 398 -20.20 22.27 8.43
N ASP A 399 -21.42 22.43 7.90
CA ASP A 399 -22.62 21.78 8.40
C ASP A 399 -23.44 21.19 7.22
N PRO A 400 -23.51 19.84 7.08
CA PRO A 400 -22.69 18.87 7.82
C PRO A 400 -21.21 18.98 7.42
N PRO A 401 -20.26 18.62 8.31
CA PRO A 401 -18.88 18.41 7.92
C PRO A 401 -18.79 17.20 6.98
N LEU A 402 -17.77 17.17 6.11
CA LEU A 402 -17.59 16.06 5.16
C LEU A 402 -16.91 14.84 5.81
N VAL A 403 -16.01 15.11 6.74
CA VAL A 403 -15.29 14.09 7.52
C VAL A 403 -15.53 14.39 8.99
N PHE A 404 -15.64 13.36 9.82
CA PHE A 404 -15.57 13.48 11.27
C PHE A 404 -14.40 12.67 11.81
N VAL A 405 -13.98 13.02 13.03
CA VAL A 405 -12.89 12.35 13.74
C VAL A 405 -13.39 11.85 15.08
N ASP A 406 -13.16 10.57 15.37
CA ASP A 406 -13.36 9.96 16.69
C ASP A 406 -12.12 9.18 17.07
N LYS A 407 -11.62 9.33 18.30
CA LYS A 407 -10.39 8.67 18.78
C LYS A 407 -9.20 8.70 17.79
N ARG A 408 -8.99 9.84 17.10
CA ARG A 408 -7.97 10.05 16.04
C ARG A 408 -8.14 9.16 14.79
N LYS A 409 -9.34 8.65 14.58
CA LYS A 409 -9.77 7.90 13.41
C LYS A 409 -10.76 8.74 12.60
N TYR A 410 -10.59 8.75 11.29
CA TYR A 410 -11.31 9.61 10.36
C TYR A 410 -12.33 8.78 9.58
N SER A 411 -13.54 9.32 9.44
CA SER A 411 -14.67 8.68 8.76
C SER A 411 -15.50 9.70 7.98
N LEU A 412 -16.17 9.26 6.92
CA LEU A 412 -17.12 10.11 6.20
C LEU A 412 -18.39 10.29 7.03
N THR A 413 -18.95 11.50 7.05
CA THR A 413 -20.31 11.66 7.57
C THR A 413 -21.31 10.97 6.64
N THR A 414 -22.36 10.42 7.24
CA THR A 414 -23.43 9.68 6.53
C THR A 414 -24.76 10.42 6.50
N GLN A 415 -24.87 11.53 7.24
CA GLN A 415 -26.10 12.31 7.37
C GLN A 415 -25.82 13.82 7.28
N PRO A 416 -26.80 14.62 6.80
CA PRO A 416 -28.02 14.18 6.10
C PRO A 416 -27.76 13.76 4.64
N PRO A 417 -28.60 12.87 4.06
CA PRO A 417 -28.39 12.34 2.72
C PRO A 417 -28.45 13.45 1.66
N GLY A 418 -27.66 13.31 0.59
CA GLY A 418 -27.53 14.31 -0.46
C GLY A 418 -26.67 15.52 -0.07
N SER A 419 -26.07 15.51 1.11
CA SER A 419 -25.11 16.55 1.54
C SER A 419 -23.99 16.04 2.45
N ALA A 420 -24.09 14.79 2.90
CA ALA A 420 -23.12 14.12 3.74
C ALA A 420 -21.81 13.85 3.00
N GLY A 421 -20.76 13.61 3.77
CA GLY A 421 -19.43 13.26 3.27
C GLY A 421 -19.44 12.10 2.29
N ILE A 422 -20.22 11.06 2.57
CA ILE A 422 -20.32 9.87 1.72
C ILE A 422 -20.85 10.18 0.32
N ASP A 423 -21.87 11.04 0.21
CA ASP A 423 -22.47 11.39 -1.08
C ASP A 423 -21.53 12.27 -1.91
N ILE A 424 -20.84 13.19 -1.24
CA ILE A 424 -19.81 14.03 -1.87
C ILE A 424 -18.62 13.19 -2.31
N ALA A 425 -18.18 12.21 -1.50
CA ALA A 425 -17.11 11.30 -1.87
C ALA A 425 -17.46 10.45 -3.10
N LYS A 426 -18.68 9.90 -3.18
CA LYS A 426 -19.16 9.17 -4.36
C LYS A 426 -19.13 10.03 -5.63
N ALA A 427 -19.59 11.27 -5.52
CA ALA A 427 -19.55 12.22 -6.63
C ALA A 427 -18.12 12.57 -7.08
N LEU A 428 -17.19 12.77 -6.13
CA LEU A 428 -15.78 12.98 -6.43
C LEU A 428 -15.16 11.75 -7.10
N HIS A 429 -15.53 10.55 -6.64
CA HIS A 429 -15.04 9.29 -7.20
C HIS A 429 -15.47 9.10 -8.66
N VAL A 430 -16.75 9.34 -8.97
CA VAL A 430 -17.26 9.33 -10.35
C VAL A 430 -16.52 10.35 -11.22
N LEU A 431 -16.30 11.57 -10.72
CA LEU A 431 -15.58 12.60 -11.45
C LEU A 431 -14.13 12.20 -11.71
N ALA A 432 -13.44 11.65 -10.71
CA ALA A 432 -12.05 11.19 -10.85
C ALA A 432 -11.91 10.04 -11.86
N HIS A 433 -12.87 9.12 -11.95
CA HIS A 433 -12.88 8.10 -13.00
C HIS A 433 -13.10 8.68 -14.40
N ARG A 434 -14.03 9.64 -14.55
CA ARG A 434 -14.28 10.30 -15.84
C ARG A 434 -13.07 11.08 -16.36
N GLU A 435 -12.21 11.53 -15.46
CA GLU A 435 -10.95 12.21 -15.77
C GLU A 435 -9.75 11.26 -15.83
N GLU A 436 -9.97 9.94 -15.73
CA GLU A 436 -8.92 8.90 -15.78
C GLU A 436 -7.84 9.05 -14.69
N LEU A 437 -8.22 9.62 -13.55
CA LEU A 437 -7.31 9.84 -12.42
C LEU A 437 -7.38 8.71 -11.40
N CYS A 438 -8.57 8.10 -11.20
CA CYS A 438 -8.73 7.07 -10.19
C CYS A 438 -8.28 5.68 -10.69
N LYS A 439 -7.47 4.99 -9.89
CA LYS A 439 -6.84 3.69 -10.20
C LYS A 439 -7.52 2.49 -9.54
N CYS A 440 -8.62 2.69 -8.81
CA CYS A 440 -9.20 1.63 -7.97
C CYS A 440 -9.86 0.48 -8.76
N GLY A 441 -10.11 0.64 -10.06
CA GLY A 441 -10.80 -0.33 -10.92
C GLY A 441 -12.30 -0.53 -10.62
N ASN A 442 -12.79 -0.07 -9.47
CA ASN A 442 -14.15 -0.27 -8.99
C ASN A 442 -14.98 1.01 -9.17
N TYR A 443 -15.78 1.07 -10.23
CA TYR A 443 -16.71 2.18 -10.41
C TYR A 443 -17.87 2.09 -9.41
N VAL A 444 -17.80 2.87 -8.33
CA VAL A 444 -18.92 3.02 -7.39
C VAL A 444 -19.92 3.99 -8.03
N GLY A 445 -20.93 3.43 -8.71
CA GLY A 445 -22.05 4.20 -9.24
C GLY A 445 -22.82 4.90 -8.12
N ILE A 446 -23.38 6.08 -8.44
CA ILE A 446 -24.31 6.81 -7.57
C ILE A 446 -25.71 6.23 -7.76
#